data_AF-A0A089NY80-F1
#
_entry.id   AF-A0A089NY80-F1
#
_cell.length_a   1.000
_cell.length_b   1.000
_cell.length_c   1.000
_cell.angle_alpha   90.00
_cell.angle_beta   90.00
_cell.angle_gamma   90.00
#
_symmetry.space_group_name_H-M   'P 1'
#
loop_
_entity.id
_entity.type
_entity.pdbx_description
1 polymer ?
#
loop_
_entity_poly.entity_id
_entity_poly.type
_entity_poly.pdbx_seq_one_letter_code
_entity_poly.pdbx_strand_id
1 'polypeptide(L)'
;MSRIVLKPMPQPAEGVCIGTYEGSPLVMLERSYVADGVLLSQEAIGEDLVEAVDAAATRVLGHEWVSSLARLMQINRRSTSKDRIARFGLPEYVLLFLAQASAHSHPRALGHALLCVEEIQEGVVESRHVSGRPARVDTSQRDLDVRQTMQRALAVVDEVLAEREAFRRRKDDPLTGK
;
A
#
# COMPACT_ATOMS: atom_id res chain seq x y z
N MET A 1 8.79 15.66 15.96
CA MET A 1 9.03 15.29 14.55
C MET A 1 9.80 13.98 14.60
N SER A 2 9.30 12.93 13.96
CA SER A 2 9.96 11.62 13.95
C SER A 2 11.37 11.74 13.38
N ARG A 3 12.35 11.06 13.99
CA ARG A 3 13.72 11.01 13.47
C ARG A 3 13.81 10.19 12.19
N ILE A 4 12.86 9.26 11.98
CA ILE A 4 12.79 8.44 10.78
C ILE A 4 11.77 9.01 9.80
N VAL A 5 12.15 9.09 8.53
CA VAL A 5 11.24 9.43 7.43
C VAL A 5 11.38 8.38 6.35
N LEU A 6 10.30 7.61 6.14
CA LEU A 6 10.21 6.69 5.00
C LEU A 6 10.03 7.49 3.71
N LYS A 7 10.95 7.33 2.76
CA LYS A 7 10.90 7.96 1.44
C LYS A 7 11.77 7.21 0.45
N PRO A 8 11.50 7.30 -0.86
CA PRO A 8 12.35 6.72 -1.87
C PRO A 8 13.74 7.36 -1.82
N MET A 9 14.76 6.53 -1.82
CA MET A 9 16.17 6.93 -1.80
C MET A 9 16.95 6.09 -2.81
N PRO A 10 18.08 6.60 -3.34
CA PRO A 10 19.02 5.78 -4.11
C PRO A 10 19.40 4.53 -3.31
N GLN A 11 19.36 3.37 -3.96
CA GLN A 11 19.67 2.11 -3.29
C GLN A 11 21.19 1.89 -3.23
N PRO A 12 21.74 1.50 -2.07
CA PRO A 12 23.14 1.14 -1.92
C PRO A 12 23.45 -0.18 -2.62
N ALA A 13 24.74 -0.51 -2.75
CA ALA A 13 25.17 -1.81 -3.27
C ALA A 13 24.82 -2.98 -2.32
N GLU A 14 24.78 -2.71 -1.02
CA GLU A 14 24.44 -3.68 0.03
C GLU A 14 23.32 -3.14 0.91
N GLY A 15 22.33 -3.99 1.19
CA GLY A 15 21.14 -3.64 1.98
C GLY A 15 20.06 -2.90 1.19
N VAL A 16 19.06 -2.41 1.93
CA VAL A 16 17.91 -1.68 1.39
C VAL A 16 17.80 -0.32 2.07
N CYS A 17 17.87 0.76 1.30
CA CYS A 17 17.64 2.10 1.85
C CYS A 17 16.13 2.39 1.88
N ILE A 18 15.60 2.53 3.09
CA ILE A 18 14.16 2.69 3.35
C ILE A 18 13.75 4.15 3.57
N GLY A 19 14.71 5.08 3.64
CA GLY A 19 14.44 6.49 3.92
C GLY A 19 15.62 7.17 4.59
N THR A 20 15.33 7.99 5.60
CA THR A 20 16.35 8.72 6.37
C THR A 20 16.15 8.62 7.87
N TYR A 21 17.24 8.66 8.63
CA TYR A 21 17.31 8.84 10.09
C TYR A 21 18.06 10.15 10.36
N GLU A 22 17.42 11.12 11.01
CA GLU A 22 17.98 12.47 11.27
C GLU A 22 18.53 13.18 10.02
N GLY A 23 17.95 12.87 8.85
CA GLY A 23 18.35 13.41 7.54
C GLY A 23 19.33 12.54 6.76
N SER A 24 20.02 11.61 7.43
CA SER A 24 20.99 10.71 6.81
C SER A 24 20.34 9.44 6.27
N PRO A 25 20.85 8.83 5.18
CA PRO A 25 20.27 7.61 4.62
C PRO A 25 20.17 6.50 5.66
N LEU A 26 18.97 5.96 5.84
CA LEU A 26 18.71 4.82 6.72
C LEU A 26 18.69 3.55 5.87
N VAL A 27 19.70 2.70 6.06
CA VAL A 27 19.87 1.44 5.35
C VAL A 27 19.56 0.28 6.28
N MET A 28 18.74 -0.66 5.81
CA MET A 28 18.50 -1.93 6.48
C MET A 28 19.45 -2.98 5.92
N LEU A 29 20.25 -3.59 6.79
CA LEU A 29 21.14 -4.72 6.49
C LEU A 29 20.60 -5.93 7.24
N GLU A 30 19.97 -6.86 6.51
CA GLU A 30 19.27 -8.04 7.05
C GLU A 30 18.20 -7.70 8.10
N ARG A 31 18.59 -7.50 9.36
CA ARG A 31 17.72 -7.18 10.50
C ARG A 31 18.24 -6.02 11.35
N SER A 32 19.24 -5.31 10.87
CA SER A 32 19.84 -4.17 11.55
C SER A 32 19.71 -2.91 10.70
N TYR A 33 19.76 -1.76 11.36
CA TYR A 33 19.65 -0.46 10.72
C TYR A 33 20.96 0.27 10.84
N VAL A 34 21.38 0.93 9.76
CA VAL A 34 22.61 1.73 9.71
C VAL A 34 22.28 3.11 9.17
N ALA A 35 22.78 4.15 9.86
CA ALA A 35 22.76 5.52 9.38
C ALA A 35 24.13 6.15 9.67
N ASP A 36 24.71 6.84 8.68
CA ASP A 36 26.07 7.43 8.77
C ASP A 36 27.16 6.47 9.29
N GLY A 37 27.06 5.20 8.91
CA GLY A 37 28.00 4.15 9.35
C GLY A 37 27.81 3.68 10.80
N VAL A 38 26.81 4.20 11.52
CA VAL A 38 26.46 3.79 12.88
C VAL A 38 25.38 2.74 12.85
N LEU A 39 25.61 1.62 13.54
CA LEU A 39 24.62 0.58 13.76
C LEU A 39 23.60 1.05 14.81
N LEU A 40 22.33 1.09 14.43
CA LEU A 40 21.21 1.49 15.28
C LEU A 40 20.51 0.24 15.82
N SER A 41 20.35 0.18 17.14
CA SER A 41 19.60 -0.92 17.76
C SER A 41 18.10 -0.71 17.59
N GLN A 42 17.35 -1.81 17.48
CA GLN A 42 15.89 -1.76 17.40
C GLN A 42 15.25 -1.07 18.60
N GLU A 43 15.84 -1.23 19.79
CA GLU A 43 15.40 -0.56 21.02
C GLU A 43 15.51 0.97 20.91
N ALA A 44 16.58 1.47 20.28
CA ALA A 44 16.83 2.91 20.17
C ALA A 44 15.95 3.62 19.14
N ILE A 45 15.47 2.89 18.13
CA ILE A 45 14.73 3.48 17.00
C ILE A 45 13.29 2.98 16.87
N GLY A 46 12.86 2.03 17.71
CA GLY A 46 11.59 1.33 17.55
C GLY A 46 10.38 2.26 17.54
N GLU A 47 10.36 3.25 18.44
CA GLU A 47 9.29 4.25 18.50
C GLU A 47 9.30 5.17 17.26
N ASP A 48 10.46 5.67 16.85
CA ASP A 48 10.58 6.48 15.62
C ASP A 48 10.14 5.70 14.38
N LEU A 49 10.47 4.40 14.30
CA LEU A 49 10.07 3.54 13.21
C LEU A 49 8.54 3.37 13.18
N VAL A 50 7.91 3.20 14.34
CA VAL A 50 6.45 3.15 14.44
C VAL A 50 5.83 4.45 13.93
N GLU A 51 6.34 5.61 14.34
CA GLU A 51 5.82 6.90 13.87
C GLU A 51 5.98 7.07 12.36
N ALA A 52 7.14 6.69 11.81
CA ALA A 52 7.41 6.78 10.38
C ALA A 52 6.51 5.84 9.56
N VAL A 53 6.29 4.62 10.06
CA VAL A 53 5.35 3.66 9.46
C VAL A 53 3.92 4.17 9.56
N ASP A 54 3.50 4.68 10.72
CA ASP A 54 2.14 5.21 10.93
C ASP A 54 1.84 6.37 9.99
N ALA A 55 2.79 7.30 9.82
CA ALA A 55 2.68 8.42 8.90
C ALA A 55 2.58 7.96 7.43
N ALA A 56 3.48 7.09 6.98
CA ALA A 56 3.50 6.59 5.61
C ALA A 56 2.26 5.73 5.30
N ALA A 57 1.92 4.81 6.21
CA ALA A 57 0.77 3.92 6.07
C ALA A 57 -0.55 4.68 6.13
N THR A 58 -0.70 5.68 7.00
CA THR A 58 -1.90 6.53 7.05
C THR A 58 -2.10 7.27 5.73
N ARG A 59 -1.03 7.77 5.12
CA ARG A 59 -1.08 8.47 3.84
C ARG A 59 -1.56 7.59 2.68
N VAL A 60 -1.27 6.29 2.72
CA VAL A 60 -1.64 5.32 1.67
C VAL A 60 -2.96 4.62 2.00
N LEU A 61 -3.05 4.02 3.18
CA LEU A 61 -4.10 3.09 3.62
C LEU A 61 -5.11 3.71 4.60
N GLY A 62 -4.88 4.93 5.09
CA GLY A 62 -5.77 5.64 6.01
C GLY A 62 -5.50 5.28 7.48
N HIS A 63 -6.25 5.87 8.40
CA HIS A 63 -5.99 5.73 9.85
C HIS A 63 -6.06 4.28 10.37
N GLU A 64 -6.90 3.44 9.76
CA GLU A 64 -7.06 2.02 10.11
C GLU A 64 -6.16 1.10 9.25
N TRP A 65 -4.90 1.50 9.06
CA TRP A 65 -4.00 0.83 8.11
C TRP A 65 -3.54 -0.56 8.53
N VAL A 66 -3.58 -0.93 9.82
CA VAL A 66 -2.96 -2.18 10.33
C VAL A 66 -3.50 -3.41 9.62
N SER A 67 -4.83 -3.57 9.53
CA SER A 67 -5.44 -4.72 8.87
C SER A 67 -5.20 -4.69 7.36
N SER A 68 -5.32 -3.52 6.75
CA SER A 68 -5.12 -3.30 5.32
C SER A 68 -3.69 -3.61 4.88
N LEU A 69 -2.69 -3.22 5.68
CA LEU A 69 -1.29 -3.47 5.40
C LEU A 69 -0.97 -4.96 5.53
N ALA A 70 -1.49 -5.61 6.58
CA ALA A 70 -1.31 -7.04 6.77
C ALA A 70 -1.88 -7.86 5.61
N ARG A 71 -3.09 -7.49 5.18
CA ARG A 71 -3.79 -8.07 4.03
C ARG A 71 -3.00 -7.85 2.74
N LEU A 72 -2.64 -6.60 2.43
CA LEU A 72 -1.92 -6.27 1.21
C LEU A 72 -0.53 -6.94 1.12
N MET A 73 0.20 -7.01 2.23
CA MET A 73 1.54 -7.61 2.28
C MET A 73 1.51 -9.12 2.55
N GLN A 74 0.32 -9.70 2.75
CA GLN A 74 0.13 -11.12 3.06
C GLN A 74 0.98 -11.59 4.26
N ILE A 75 1.01 -10.77 5.32
CA ILE A 75 1.70 -11.04 6.58
C ILE A 75 0.72 -11.15 7.74
N ASN A 76 1.17 -11.75 8.85
CA ASN A 76 0.35 -11.86 10.05
C ASN A 76 -0.03 -10.47 10.56
N ARG A 77 -1.32 -10.21 10.78
CA ARG A 77 -1.85 -8.95 11.34
C ARG A 77 -1.20 -8.54 12.65
N ARG A 78 -0.76 -9.49 13.47
CA ARG A 78 -0.02 -9.19 14.69
C ARG A 78 1.32 -8.52 14.37
N SER A 79 1.99 -8.89 13.29
CA SER A 79 3.28 -8.30 12.89
C SER A 79 3.17 -6.83 12.49
N THR A 80 1.99 -6.37 12.07
CA THR A 80 1.72 -4.97 11.71
C THR A 80 1.25 -4.11 12.88
N SER A 81 1.13 -4.65 14.09
CA SER A 81 0.74 -3.84 15.25
C SER A 81 1.89 -2.91 15.66
N LYS A 82 1.56 -1.70 16.15
CA LYS A 82 2.56 -0.71 16.59
C LYS A 82 3.56 -1.28 17.60
N ASP A 83 3.09 -2.01 18.61
CA ASP A 83 3.96 -2.69 19.59
C ASP A 83 4.93 -3.69 18.94
N ARG A 84 4.48 -4.44 17.94
CA ARG A 84 5.32 -5.44 17.27
C ARG A 84 6.33 -4.79 16.34
N ILE A 85 5.95 -3.71 15.68
CA ILE A 85 6.85 -2.89 14.87
C ILE A 85 7.93 -2.27 15.75
N ALA A 86 7.58 -1.72 16.92
CA ALA A 86 8.57 -1.15 17.83
C ALA A 86 9.61 -2.19 18.29
N ARG A 87 9.17 -3.42 18.58
CA ARG A 87 10.04 -4.49 19.10
C ARG A 87 10.85 -5.23 18.04
N PHE A 88 10.31 -5.39 16.83
CA PHE A 88 10.86 -6.30 15.82
C PHE A 88 11.03 -5.68 14.43
N GLY A 89 10.54 -4.46 14.23
CA GLY A 89 10.48 -3.83 12.92
C GLY A 89 9.46 -4.48 11.98
N LEU A 90 9.59 -4.15 10.69
CA LEU A 90 8.86 -4.77 9.59
C LEU A 90 9.86 -5.34 8.58
N PRO A 91 9.44 -6.29 7.72
CA PRO A 91 10.28 -6.74 6.62
C PRO A 91 10.68 -5.59 5.69
N GLU A 92 11.88 -5.67 5.11
CA GLU A 92 12.44 -4.62 4.24
C GLU A 92 11.50 -4.23 3.10
N TYR A 93 10.85 -5.21 2.46
CA TYR A 93 9.97 -4.97 1.32
C TYR A 93 8.72 -4.18 1.72
N VAL A 94 8.25 -4.33 2.96
CA VAL A 94 7.10 -3.58 3.48
C VAL A 94 7.48 -2.13 3.70
N LEU A 95 8.66 -1.89 4.28
CA LEU A 95 9.18 -0.54 4.51
C LEU A 95 9.48 0.17 3.19
N LEU A 96 10.08 -0.53 2.23
CA LEU A 96 10.34 -0.02 0.89
C LEU A 96 9.05 0.29 0.13
N PHE A 97 8.04 -0.60 0.22
CA PHE A 97 6.72 -0.36 -0.33
C PHE A 97 6.10 0.92 0.25
N LEU A 98 6.09 1.07 1.58
CA LEU A 98 5.52 2.25 2.23
C LEU A 98 6.26 3.54 1.84
N ALA A 99 7.59 3.49 1.74
CA ALA A 99 8.40 4.60 1.26
C ALA A 99 8.01 5.02 -0.17
N GLN A 100 7.87 4.07 -1.09
CA GLN A 100 7.47 4.34 -2.48
C GLN A 100 6.02 4.79 -2.61
N ALA A 101 5.10 4.06 -2.00
CA ALA A 101 3.67 4.31 -2.12
C ALA A 101 3.27 5.64 -1.48
N SER A 102 3.87 6.00 -0.34
CA SER A 102 3.58 7.27 0.33
C SER A 102 4.12 8.50 -0.42
N ALA A 103 5.16 8.31 -1.24
CA ALA A 103 5.72 9.35 -2.10
C ALA A 103 5.02 9.50 -3.45
N HIS A 104 4.08 8.61 -3.78
CA HIS A 104 3.26 8.71 -5.00
C HIS A 104 2.49 10.05 -5.04
N SER A 105 2.18 10.57 -6.23
CA SER A 105 1.42 11.82 -6.40
C SER A 105 0.02 11.75 -5.80
N HIS A 106 -0.58 10.56 -5.81
CA HIS A 106 -1.89 10.27 -5.24
C HIS A 106 -1.81 9.02 -4.35
N PRO A 107 -1.19 9.11 -3.16
CA PRO A 107 -0.86 7.94 -2.35
C PRO A 107 -2.12 7.26 -1.81
N ARG A 108 -3.14 8.04 -1.45
CA ARG A 108 -4.42 7.52 -0.98
C ARG A 108 -5.18 6.77 -2.08
N ALA A 109 -5.20 7.33 -3.30
CA ALA A 109 -5.83 6.67 -4.45
C ALA A 109 -5.10 5.37 -4.81
N LEU A 110 -3.76 5.38 -4.77
CA LEU A 110 -2.95 4.17 -4.95
C LEU A 110 -3.31 3.10 -3.93
N GLY A 111 -3.44 3.46 -2.63
CA GLY A 111 -3.87 2.52 -1.60
C GLY A 111 -5.23 1.89 -1.86
N HIS A 112 -6.22 2.68 -2.29
CA HIS A 112 -7.53 2.15 -2.68
C HIS A 112 -7.45 1.21 -3.89
N ALA A 113 -6.68 1.56 -4.91
CA ALA A 113 -6.49 0.71 -6.08
C ALA A 113 -5.84 -0.64 -5.71
N LEU A 114 -4.81 -0.61 -4.85
CA LEU A 114 -4.13 -1.82 -4.38
C LEU A 114 -5.05 -2.75 -3.57
N LEU A 115 -5.87 -2.18 -2.67
CA LEU A 115 -6.87 -2.95 -1.94
C LEU A 115 -7.96 -3.51 -2.86
N CYS A 116 -8.33 -2.79 -3.91
CA CYS A 116 -9.26 -3.30 -4.93
C CYS A 116 -8.66 -4.47 -5.71
N VAL A 117 -7.37 -4.40 -6.11
CA VAL A 117 -6.67 -5.54 -6.73
C VAL A 117 -6.76 -6.76 -5.83
N GLU A 118 -6.42 -6.57 -4.56
CA GLU A 118 -6.31 -7.66 -3.61
C GLU A 118 -7.69 -8.27 -3.29
N GLU A 119 -8.75 -7.47 -3.17
CA GLU A 119 -10.13 -7.95 -3.07
C GLU A 119 -10.54 -8.84 -4.26
N ILE A 120 -10.21 -8.41 -5.49
CA ILE A 120 -10.50 -9.20 -6.69
C ILE A 120 -9.73 -10.52 -6.66
N GLN A 121 -8.46 -10.49 -6.24
CA GLN A 121 -7.63 -11.68 -6.15
C GLN A 121 -8.20 -12.69 -5.14
N GLU A 122 -8.66 -12.24 -3.97
CA GLU A 122 -9.28 -13.11 -2.98
C GLU A 122 -10.59 -13.73 -3.51
N GLY A 123 -11.47 -12.93 -4.14
CA GLY A 123 -12.71 -13.44 -4.73
C GLY A 123 -12.50 -14.49 -5.83
N VAL A 124 -11.43 -14.36 -6.63
CA VAL A 124 -11.04 -15.36 -7.64
C VAL A 124 -10.58 -16.68 -6.99
N VAL A 125 -9.91 -16.62 -5.85
CA VAL A 125 -9.48 -17.82 -5.10
C VAL A 125 -10.68 -18.52 -4.46
N GLU A 126 -11.59 -17.78 -3.83
CA GLU A 126 -12.77 -18.35 -3.15
C GLU A 126 -13.73 -19.03 -4.14
N SER A 127 -13.99 -18.40 -5.28
CA SER A 127 -14.92 -18.94 -6.29
C SER A 127 -14.43 -20.22 -7.00
N ARG A 128 -13.12 -20.53 -6.93
CA ARG A 128 -12.51 -21.66 -7.66
C ARG A 128 -12.15 -22.87 -6.77
N HIS A 129 -12.43 -22.84 -5.47
CA HIS A 129 -12.05 -23.92 -4.55
C HIS A 129 -13.25 -24.56 -3.83
N VAL A 130 -13.77 -25.66 -4.40
CA VAL A 130 -14.72 -26.57 -3.71
C VAL A 130 -13.98 -27.61 -2.83
N SER A 131 -12.66 -27.75 -2.96
CA SER A 131 -11.87 -28.74 -2.20
C SER A 131 -10.51 -28.19 -1.72
N GLY A 132 -10.54 -27.33 -0.70
CA GLY A 132 -9.59 -27.30 0.42
C GLY A 132 -8.07 -27.10 0.22
N ARG A 133 -7.51 -27.12 -1.00
CA ARG A 133 -6.09 -26.77 -1.22
C ARG A 133 -5.94 -25.94 -2.49
N PRO A 134 -5.24 -24.79 -2.43
CA PRO A 134 -4.91 -24.06 -3.63
C PRO A 134 -3.98 -24.92 -4.49
N ALA A 135 -4.49 -25.41 -5.62
CA ALA A 135 -3.64 -25.88 -6.69
C ALA A 135 -2.77 -24.69 -7.09
N ARG A 136 -1.45 -24.85 -6.92
CA ARG A 136 -0.35 -24.00 -7.41
C ARG A 136 -0.89 -22.84 -8.28
N VAL A 137 -1.20 -21.72 -7.63
CA VAL A 137 -2.00 -20.62 -8.17
C VAL A 137 -1.49 -20.26 -9.56
N ASP A 138 -2.33 -20.42 -10.58
CA ASP A 138 -2.05 -19.88 -11.92
C ASP A 138 -2.03 -18.36 -11.82
N THR A 139 -0.85 -17.85 -11.52
CA THR A 139 -0.62 -16.44 -11.19
C THR A 139 -0.94 -15.59 -12.42
N SER A 140 -0.66 -16.11 -13.61
CA SER A 140 -0.94 -15.46 -14.90
C SER A 140 -2.44 -15.32 -15.15
N GLN A 141 -3.24 -16.36 -14.88
CA GLN A 141 -4.69 -16.26 -15.03
C GLN A 141 -5.30 -15.28 -14.00
N ARG A 142 -4.84 -15.32 -12.75
CA ARG A 142 -5.28 -14.37 -11.72
C ARG A 142 -5.00 -12.92 -12.12
N ASP A 143 -3.81 -12.65 -12.65
CA ASP A 143 -3.42 -11.32 -13.10
C ASP A 143 -4.27 -10.85 -14.30
N LEU A 144 -4.63 -11.78 -15.20
CA LEU A 144 -5.53 -11.49 -16.32
C LEU A 144 -6.93 -11.11 -15.82
N ASP A 145 -7.48 -11.87 -14.87
CA ASP A 145 -8.81 -11.64 -14.31
C ASP A 145 -8.89 -10.27 -13.59
N VAL A 146 -7.86 -9.92 -12.82
CA VAL A 146 -7.73 -8.59 -12.18
C VAL A 146 -7.73 -7.49 -13.23
N ARG A 147 -6.90 -7.60 -14.27
CA ARG A 147 -6.82 -6.58 -15.33
C ARG A 147 -8.16 -6.39 -16.04
N GLN A 148 -8.83 -7.48 -16.39
CA GLN A 148 -10.14 -7.41 -17.04
C GLN A 148 -11.19 -6.76 -16.14
N THR A 149 -11.19 -7.10 -14.86
CA THR A 149 -12.14 -6.55 -13.88
C THR A 149 -11.92 -5.04 -13.70
N MET A 150 -10.66 -4.62 -13.59
CA MET A 150 -10.30 -3.20 -13.51
C MET A 150 -10.70 -2.42 -14.78
N GLN A 151 -10.48 -3.00 -15.97
CA GLN A 151 -10.90 -2.38 -17.22
C GLN A 151 -12.42 -2.18 -17.27
N ARG A 152 -13.20 -3.17 -16.83
CA ARG A 152 -14.67 -3.05 -16.74
C ARG A 152 -15.09 -1.98 -15.73
N ALA A 153 -14.43 -1.89 -14.58
CA ALA A 153 -14.72 -0.87 -13.57
C ALA A 153 -14.49 0.55 -14.12
N LEU A 154 -13.43 0.76 -14.90
CA LEU A 154 -13.18 2.04 -15.56
C LEU A 154 -14.28 2.39 -16.58
N ALA A 155 -14.72 1.42 -17.39
CA ALA A 155 -15.83 1.64 -18.33
C ALA A 155 -17.13 2.07 -17.62
N VAL A 156 -17.45 1.49 -16.46
CA VAL A 156 -18.62 1.89 -15.66
C VAL A 156 -18.48 3.33 -15.14
N VAL A 157 -17.28 3.75 -14.74
CA VAL A 157 -17.04 5.15 -14.35
C VAL A 157 -17.31 6.10 -15.52
N ASP A 158 -16.83 5.76 -16.71
CA ASP A 158 -17.07 6.57 -17.92
C ASP A 158 -18.56 6.70 -18.24
N GLU A 159 -19.32 5.60 -18.14
CA GLU A 159 -20.78 5.59 -18.31
C GLU A 159 -21.48 6.51 -17.30
N VAL A 160 -21.12 6.42 -16.01
CA VAL A 160 -21.69 7.27 -14.96
C VAL A 160 -21.37 8.75 -15.20
N LEU A 161 -20.15 9.06 -15.66
CA LEU A 161 -19.77 10.44 -15.98
C LEU A 161 -20.54 10.97 -17.19
N ALA A 162 -20.74 10.15 -18.22
CA ALA A 162 -21.55 10.49 -19.39
C ALA A 162 -23.01 10.76 -19.00
N GLU A 163 -23.60 9.91 -18.16
CA GLU A 163 -24.98 10.11 -17.65
C GLU A 163 -25.10 11.38 -16.81
N ARG A 164 -24.13 11.66 -15.94
CA ARG A 164 -24.09 12.90 -15.14
C ARG A 164 -24.00 14.14 -16.02
N GLU A 165 -23.27 14.08 -17.13
CA GLU A 165 -23.16 15.18 -18.09
C GLU A 165 -24.47 15.36 -18.89
N ALA A 166 -25.08 14.26 -19.35
CA ALA A 166 -26.37 14.29 -20.02
C ALA A 166 -27.47 14.88 -19.12
N PHE A 167 -27.48 14.50 -17.84
CA PHE A 167 -28.40 15.06 -16.84
C PHE A 167 -28.21 16.57 -16.67
N ARG A 168 -26.97 17.08 -16.58
CA ARG A 168 -26.69 18.51 -16.49
C ARG A 168 -27.22 19.27 -17.70
N ARG A 169 -26.98 18.77 -18.91
CA ARG A 169 -27.50 19.40 -20.15
C ARG A 169 -29.02 19.47 -20.19
N ARG A 170 -29.73 18.40 -19.79
CA ARG A 170 -31.20 18.41 -19.70
C ARG A 170 -31.72 19.44 -18.69
N LYS A 171 -30.99 19.65 -17.59
CA LYS A 171 -31.37 20.63 -16.57
C LYS A 171 -31.15 22.07 -17.03
N ASP A 172 -30.10 22.31 -17.80
CA ASP A 172 -29.70 23.64 -18.26
C ASP A 172 -30.40 24.07 -19.56
N ASP A 173 -31.18 23.17 -20.19
CA ASP A 173 -32.00 23.47 -21.36
C ASP A 173 -33.37 24.07 -20.94
N PRO A 174 -33.61 25.38 -21.17
CA PRO A 174 -34.81 26.07 -20.70
C PRO A 174 -36.10 25.63 -21.42
N LEU A 175 -36.01 24.77 -22.43
CA LEU A 175 -37.17 24.29 -23.20
C LEU A 175 -37.87 23.08 -22.58
N THR A 176 -37.30 22.44 -21.55
CA THR A 176 -37.94 21.33 -20.80
C THR A 176 -38.69 21.76 -19.54
N GLY A 177 -38.77 23.07 -19.27
CA GLY A 177 -39.56 23.66 -18.18
C GLY A 177 -40.89 24.25 -18.65
N LYS A 178 -41.76 23.44 -19.24
CA LYS A 178 -43.21 23.71 -19.37
C LYS A 178 -44.00 22.43 -19.23
#